data_AF-A0A7M2XUJ3-F1
#
_entry.id   AF-A0A7M2XUJ3-F1
#
_cell.length_a   1.000
_cell.length_b   1.000
_cell.length_c   1.000
_cell.angle_alpha   90.00
_cell.angle_beta   90.00
_cell.angle_gamma   90.00
#
_symmetry.space_group_name_H-M   'P 1'
#
loop_
_entity.id
_entity.type
_entity.pdbx_description
1 polymer ?
#
loop_
_entity_poly.entity_id
_entity_poly.type
_entity_poly.pdbx_seq_one_letter_code
_entity_poly.pdbx_strand_id
1 'polypeptide(L)'
;MAQTDFKSTATGGDDRFKLADLPQTRSQATSSIGRLVDATDQNYRNWAGLGQSIQNSRRDALLLDLDQRAKAHAKKSPRDTLEDLADLGFSWRSVAAVLGVSVPAVNKWRRGEGISGENRLKIAKLRAMVDILEVCFIKEPVSWLEMPIQERVALSRMDLLVGGRYDLVIELARSETGSVGATAEDVLNEFNPRWRTELVDDHFETFIDADGDVGIRPRGQ
;
A
#
# COMPACT_ATOMS: atom_id res chain seq x y z
N MET A 1 -15.63 -3.70 -105.38
CA MET A 1 -16.44 -4.24 -104.26
C MET A 1 -15.97 -3.61 -102.96
N ALA A 2 -16.65 -3.91 -101.84
CA ALA A 2 -16.47 -3.36 -100.48
C ALA A 2 -15.00 -3.10 -100.05
N GLN A 3 -14.67 -2.03 -99.29
CA GLN A 3 -14.98 -1.78 -97.85
C GLN A 3 -14.31 -2.86 -96.96
N THR A 4 -13.57 -2.61 -95.87
CA THR A 4 -13.27 -1.44 -94.99
C THR A 4 -11.85 -1.67 -94.37
N ASP A 5 -11.18 -0.88 -93.52
CA ASP A 5 -11.44 0.36 -92.75
C ASP A 5 -10.11 1.11 -92.43
N PHE A 6 -10.16 2.24 -91.71
CA PHE A 6 -9.03 3.06 -91.26
C PHE A 6 -8.88 3.06 -89.72
N LYS A 7 -7.78 2.48 -89.19
CA LYS A 7 -7.02 2.89 -87.97
C LYS A 7 -6.25 1.73 -87.32
N SER A 8 -4.93 1.82 -87.30
CA SER A 8 -4.23 2.19 -86.06
C SER A 8 -2.83 2.73 -86.42
N THR A 9 -2.43 3.85 -85.81
CA THR A 9 -1.14 4.49 -86.07
C THR A 9 0.00 3.75 -85.39
N ALA A 10 1.16 3.74 -86.04
CA ALA A 10 2.38 3.15 -85.52
C ALA A 10 2.86 3.82 -84.21
N THR A 11 3.38 3.00 -83.30
CA THR A 11 4.82 3.04 -82.96
C THR A 11 5.26 1.65 -82.51
N GLY A 12 6.27 1.09 -83.18
CA GLY A 12 7.09 0.04 -82.56
C GLY A 12 8.04 0.70 -81.57
N GLY A 13 8.10 0.19 -80.34
CA GLY A 13 8.92 0.75 -79.26
C GLY A 13 9.23 -0.32 -78.23
N ASP A 14 10.51 -0.67 -78.13
CA ASP A 14 11.13 -1.69 -77.27
C ASP A 14 10.44 -2.04 -75.94
N ASP A 15 10.31 -3.36 -75.70
CA ASP A 15 9.90 -3.96 -74.41
C ASP A 15 11.03 -3.89 -73.34
N ARG A 16 11.75 -2.76 -73.29
CA ARG A 16 12.94 -2.51 -72.45
C ARG A 16 12.70 -1.67 -71.19
N PHE A 17 11.46 -1.20 -70.97
CA PHE A 17 11.09 -0.40 -69.79
C PHE A 17 9.84 -0.94 -69.06
N LYS A 18 9.83 -2.25 -68.77
CA LYS A 18 9.01 -2.73 -67.65
C LYS A 18 9.61 -2.20 -66.36
N LEU A 19 8.91 -1.31 -65.67
CA LEU A 19 9.19 -1.06 -64.25
C LEU A 19 9.08 -2.40 -63.52
N ALA A 20 10.11 -2.77 -62.76
CA ALA A 20 9.99 -3.89 -61.85
C ALA A 20 8.89 -3.57 -60.82
N ASP A 21 8.03 -4.53 -60.50
CA ASP A 21 7.02 -4.37 -59.46
C ASP A 21 7.68 -3.91 -58.16
N LEU A 22 7.34 -2.71 -57.71
CA LEU A 22 7.80 -2.19 -56.44
C LEU A 22 7.31 -3.15 -55.34
N PRO A 23 8.17 -3.61 -54.42
CA PRO A 23 7.75 -4.52 -53.36
C PRO A 23 6.59 -3.90 -52.57
N GLN A 24 5.51 -4.66 -52.37
CA GLN A 24 4.28 -4.16 -51.76
C GLN A 24 4.41 -3.99 -50.23
N THR A 25 5.23 -3.04 -49.79
CA THR A 25 5.60 -2.76 -48.40
C THR A 25 4.47 -2.10 -47.59
N ARG A 26 3.21 -2.55 -47.73
CA ARG A 26 2.03 -1.97 -47.08
C ARG A 26 1.04 -2.92 -46.39
N SER A 27 1.24 -4.23 -46.46
CA SER A 27 0.39 -5.20 -45.72
C SER A 27 1.09 -5.81 -44.50
N GLN A 28 2.37 -6.19 -44.61
CA GLN A 28 3.07 -6.86 -43.51
C GLN A 28 3.33 -5.95 -42.30
N ALA A 29 3.66 -4.67 -42.51
CA ALA A 29 4.02 -3.73 -41.44
C ALA A 29 2.88 -3.51 -40.42
N THR A 30 1.63 -3.42 -40.88
CA THR A 30 0.47 -3.31 -39.99
C THR A 30 0.30 -4.56 -39.13
N SER A 31 0.60 -5.75 -39.69
CA SER A 31 0.52 -7.02 -38.95
C SER A 31 1.66 -7.21 -37.93
N SER A 32 2.85 -6.65 -38.17
CA SER A 32 3.96 -6.69 -37.20
C SER A 32 3.80 -5.65 -36.10
N ILE A 33 3.34 -4.43 -36.44
CA ILE A 33 3.00 -3.40 -35.45
C ILE A 33 1.87 -3.90 -34.53
N GLY A 34 0.79 -4.48 -35.09
CA GLY A 34 -0.29 -5.06 -34.31
C GLY A 34 0.21 -6.10 -33.29
N ARG A 35 0.98 -7.11 -33.74
CA ARG A 35 1.56 -8.13 -32.86
C ARG A 35 2.51 -7.55 -31.79
N LEU A 36 3.24 -6.48 -32.09
CA LEU A 36 4.11 -5.81 -31.12
C LEU A 36 3.28 -5.07 -30.05
N VAL A 37 2.15 -4.47 -30.42
CA VAL A 37 1.18 -3.90 -29.47
C VAL A 37 0.54 -5.01 -28.64
N ASP A 38 -0.01 -6.06 -29.26
CA ASP A 38 -0.63 -7.20 -28.56
C ASP A 38 0.32 -7.85 -27.55
N ALA A 39 1.59 -8.05 -27.92
CA ALA A 39 2.62 -8.60 -27.05
C ALA A 39 3.01 -7.62 -25.92
N THR A 40 3.03 -6.32 -26.20
CA THR A 40 3.31 -5.28 -25.20
C THR A 40 2.17 -5.19 -24.17
N ASP A 41 0.93 -5.18 -24.62
CA ASP A 41 -0.27 -5.21 -23.78
C ASP A 41 -0.34 -6.49 -22.93
N GLN A 42 -0.02 -7.64 -23.51
CA GLN A 42 0.05 -8.89 -22.75
C GLN A 42 1.17 -8.86 -21.71
N ASN A 43 2.34 -8.28 -22.04
CA ASN A 43 3.40 -8.06 -21.07
C ASN A 43 2.94 -7.12 -19.94
N TYR A 44 2.29 -5.99 -20.24
CA TYR A 44 1.75 -5.10 -19.20
C TYR A 44 0.73 -5.82 -18.28
N ARG A 45 -0.18 -6.62 -18.84
CA ARG A 45 -1.10 -7.45 -18.04
C ARG A 45 -0.35 -8.46 -17.15
N ASN A 46 0.67 -9.12 -17.69
CA ASN A 46 1.51 -10.07 -16.94
C ASN A 46 2.27 -9.37 -15.81
N TRP A 47 2.89 -8.21 -16.07
CA TRP A 47 3.62 -7.41 -15.07
C TRP A 47 2.70 -6.89 -13.95
N ALA A 48 1.49 -6.41 -14.29
CA ALA A 48 0.52 -5.98 -13.29
C ALA A 48 0.06 -7.14 -12.39
N GLY A 49 -0.23 -8.31 -12.97
CA GLY A 49 -0.58 -9.52 -12.22
C GLY A 49 0.56 -10.02 -11.33
N LEU A 50 1.80 -9.96 -11.82
CA LEU A 50 3.00 -10.28 -11.04
C LEU A 50 3.16 -9.31 -9.86
N GLY A 51 2.95 -8.01 -10.08
CA GLY A 51 2.98 -6.99 -9.03
C GLY A 51 2.01 -7.30 -7.89
N GLN A 52 0.73 -7.56 -8.21
CA GLN A 52 -0.26 -7.92 -7.19
C GLN A 52 0.09 -9.24 -6.47
N SER A 53 0.61 -10.24 -7.20
CA SER A 53 1.05 -11.51 -6.60
C SER A 53 2.20 -11.32 -5.60
N ILE A 54 3.18 -10.46 -5.92
CA ILE A 54 4.29 -10.11 -5.02
C ILE A 54 3.78 -9.36 -3.79
N GLN A 55 2.85 -8.41 -3.95
CA GLN A 55 2.25 -7.66 -2.84
C GLN A 55 1.50 -8.58 -1.87
N ASN A 56 0.66 -9.48 -2.39
CA ASN A 56 -0.05 -10.47 -1.58
C ASN A 56 0.93 -11.40 -0.85
N SER A 57 1.88 -11.99 -1.59
CA SER A 57 2.89 -12.90 -1.02
C SER A 57 3.74 -12.25 0.08
N ARG A 58 4.03 -10.94 -0.06
CA ARG A 58 4.72 -10.16 0.98
C ARG A 58 3.88 -10.05 2.23
N ARG A 59 2.61 -9.67 2.12
CA ARG A 59 1.68 -9.51 3.26
C ARG A 59 1.44 -10.83 3.99
N ASP A 60 1.26 -11.93 3.25
CA ASP A 60 1.16 -13.27 3.83
C ASP A 60 2.41 -13.64 4.64
N ALA A 61 3.61 -13.31 4.14
CA ALA A 61 4.87 -13.53 4.87
C ALA A 61 5.00 -12.63 6.12
N LEU A 62 4.59 -11.36 6.07
CA LEU A 62 4.60 -10.46 7.23
C LEU A 62 3.63 -10.92 8.32
N LEU A 63 2.42 -11.34 7.93
CA LEU A 63 1.42 -11.88 8.86
C LEU A 63 1.84 -13.24 9.45
N LEU A 64 2.58 -14.05 8.68
CA LEU A 64 3.14 -15.32 9.15
C LEU A 64 4.28 -15.13 10.17
N ASP A 65 5.20 -14.18 9.97
CA ASP A 65 6.21 -13.83 10.98
C ASP A 65 5.54 -13.33 12.28
N LEU A 66 4.57 -12.43 12.14
CA LEU A 66 3.79 -11.91 13.27
C LEU A 66 3.06 -13.01 14.05
N ASP A 67 2.45 -13.99 13.37
CA ASP A 67 1.81 -15.15 14.01
C ASP A 67 2.83 -16.12 14.66
N GLN A 68 4.00 -16.35 14.04
CA GLN A 68 5.06 -17.16 14.64
C GLN A 68 5.61 -16.54 15.93
N ARG A 69 5.85 -15.21 15.94
CA ARG A 69 6.23 -14.46 17.14
C ARG A 69 5.11 -14.41 18.17
N ALA A 70 3.85 -14.23 17.75
CA ALA A 70 2.70 -14.29 18.64
C ALA A 70 2.60 -15.66 19.34
N LYS A 71 2.86 -16.77 18.62
CA LYS A 71 2.94 -18.12 19.18
C LYS A 71 4.12 -18.34 20.14
N ALA A 72 5.16 -17.52 20.09
CA ALA A 72 6.22 -17.49 21.10
C ALA A 72 5.75 -16.77 22.38
N HIS A 73 5.23 -15.54 22.27
CA HIS A 73 4.70 -14.81 23.43
C HIS A 73 3.48 -15.47 24.06
N ALA A 74 2.66 -16.19 23.29
CA ALA A 74 1.52 -16.96 23.79
C ALA A 74 1.93 -18.16 24.68
N LYS A 75 3.23 -18.39 24.92
CA LYS A 75 3.74 -19.31 25.94
C LYS A 75 3.93 -18.62 27.30
N LYS A 76 4.26 -17.31 27.33
CA LYS A 76 4.39 -16.50 28.56
C LYS A 76 3.08 -16.41 29.34
N SER A 77 3.13 -16.03 30.61
CA SER A 77 1.92 -15.65 31.35
C SER A 77 1.29 -14.39 30.72
N PRO A 78 -0.05 -14.31 30.59
CA PRO A 78 -0.72 -13.15 29.99
C PRO A 78 -0.53 -11.86 30.77
N ARG A 79 -0.26 -11.97 32.08
CA ARG A 79 0.03 -10.83 32.95
C ARG A 79 1.40 -10.25 32.62
N ASP A 80 2.42 -11.11 32.56
CA ASP A 80 3.80 -10.75 32.28
C ASP A 80 3.90 -10.04 30.92
N THR A 81 3.18 -10.54 29.89
CA THR A 81 3.13 -9.88 28.57
C THR A 81 2.36 -8.55 28.58
N LEU A 82 1.47 -8.30 29.55
CA LEU A 82 0.85 -6.97 29.75
C LEU A 82 1.78 -6.03 30.52
N GLU A 83 2.59 -6.55 31.44
CA GLU A 83 3.62 -5.79 32.16
C GLU A 83 4.77 -5.41 31.19
N ASP A 84 5.27 -6.35 30.37
CA ASP A 84 6.17 -6.09 29.21
C ASP A 84 5.69 -4.90 28.36
N LEU A 85 4.39 -4.84 28.03
CA LEU A 85 3.82 -3.81 27.17
C LEU A 85 3.74 -2.43 27.85
N ALA A 86 3.52 -2.37 29.16
CA ALA A 86 3.53 -1.10 29.89
C ALA A 86 4.94 -0.55 30.08
N ASP A 87 5.93 -1.42 30.29
CA ASP A 87 7.34 -1.03 30.39
C ASP A 87 7.88 -0.49 29.04
N LEU A 88 7.28 -0.90 27.92
CA LEU A 88 7.49 -0.34 26.57
C LEU A 88 6.68 0.94 26.30
N GLY A 89 5.91 1.43 27.28
CA GLY A 89 5.18 2.71 27.22
C GLY A 89 3.70 2.64 26.84
N PHE A 90 3.11 1.45 26.56
CA PHE A 90 1.69 1.40 26.17
C PHE A 90 0.75 1.82 27.31
N SER A 91 -0.10 2.83 27.06
CA SER A 91 -1.21 3.11 27.97
C SER A 91 -2.24 1.98 27.97
N TRP A 92 -2.83 1.68 29.14
CA TRP A 92 -3.90 0.67 29.23
C TRP A 92 -5.14 0.99 28.38
N ARG A 93 -5.36 2.27 28.03
CA ARG A 93 -6.40 2.69 27.08
C ARG A 93 -6.04 2.24 25.66
N SER A 94 -4.80 2.47 25.25
CA SER A 94 -4.27 2.12 23.92
C SER A 94 -4.22 0.58 23.76
N VAL A 95 -3.80 -0.17 24.78
CA VAL A 95 -3.89 -1.64 24.81
C VAL A 95 -5.34 -2.12 24.68
N ALA A 96 -6.26 -1.61 25.50
CA ALA A 96 -7.66 -2.03 25.47
C ALA A 96 -8.32 -1.79 24.09
N ALA A 97 -8.02 -0.65 23.45
CA ALA A 97 -8.50 -0.32 22.12
C ALA A 97 -8.01 -1.32 21.05
N VAL A 98 -6.70 -1.60 20.99
CA VAL A 98 -6.12 -2.52 19.99
C VAL A 98 -6.54 -3.98 20.22
N LEU A 99 -6.82 -4.37 21.47
CA LEU A 99 -7.36 -5.70 21.78
C LEU A 99 -8.89 -5.81 21.53
N GLY A 100 -9.58 -4.70 21.27
CA GLY A 100 -11.04 -4.64 21.09
C GLY A 100 -11.84 -4.91 22.36
N VAL A 101 -11.34 -4.47 23.53
CA VAL A 101 -11.94 -4.75 24.86
C VAL A 101 -11.97 -3.51 25.75
N SER A 102 -12.58 -3.63 26.93
CA SER A 102 -12.65 -2.54 27.90
C SER A 102 -11.41 -2.46 28.82
N VAL A 103 -11.03 -1.26 29.24
CA VAL A 103 -9.93 -1.05 30.21
C VAL A 103 -10.13 -1.80 31.54
N PRO A 104 -11.35 -1.97 32.08
CA PRO A 104 -11.62 -2.88 33.20
C PRO A 104 -11.27 -4.35 32.92
N ALA A 105 -11.41 -4.85 31.68
CA ALA A 105 -11.01 -6.22 31.34
C ALA A 105 -9.48 -6.39 31.37
N VAL A 106 -8.73 -5.42 30.83
CA VAL A 106 -7.25 -5.42 30.93
C VAL A 106 -6.80 -5.35 32.40
N ASN A 107 -7.44 -4.51 33.22
CA ASN A 107 -7.18 -4.44 34.67
C ASN A 107 -7.62 -5.68 35.46
N LYS A 108 -8.52 -6.51 34.91
CA LYS A 108 -8.87 -7.83 35.46
C LYS A 108 -7.74 -8.82 35.22
N TRP A 109 -7.24 -8.92 33.98
CA TRP A 109 -6.16 -9.84 33.63
C TRP A 109 -4.81 -9.47 34.27
N ARG A 110 -4.50 -8.18 34.39
CA ARG A 110 -3.29 -7.70 35.11
C ARG A 110 -3.28 -8.10 36.61
N ARG A 111 -4.46 -8.29 37.22
CA ARG A 111 -4.59 -8.81 38.60
C ARG A 111 -4.56 -10.35 38.69
N GLY A 112 -4.26 -11.05 37.59
CA GLY A 112 -4.19 -12.51 37.54
C GLY A 112 -5.54 -13.22 37.42
N GLU A 113 -6.64 -12.49 37.24
CA GLU A 113 -7.96 -13.11 36.98
C GLU A 113 -8.04 -13.69 35.56
N GLY A 114 -8.84 -14.75 35.40
CA GLY A 114 -8.92 -15.54 34.17
C GLY A 114 -9.17 -14.74 32.87
N ILE A 115 -8.46 -15.16 31.82
CA ILE A 115 -8.51 -14.63 30.46
C ILE A 115 -8.82 -15.75 29.46
N SER A 116 -9.52 -15.44 28.36
CA SER A 116 -9.76 -16.40 27.28
C SER A 116 -8.49 -16.66 26.47
N GLY A 117 -8.38 -17.84 25.85
CA GLY A 117 -7.26 -18.17 24.95
C GLY A 117 -7.14 -17.20 23.77
N GLU A 118 -8.27 -16.73 23.24
CA GLU A 118 -8.34 -15.70 22.20
C GLU A 118 -7.71 -14.37 22.64
N ASN A 119 -8.09 -13.86 23.81
CA ASN A 119 -7.53 -12.58 24.29
C ASN A 119 -6.05 -12.71 24.71
N ARG A 120 -5.62 -13.89 25.17
CA ARG A 120 -4.19 -14.21 25.34
C ARG A 120 -3.43 -14.15 24.01
N LEU A 121 -4.00 -14.68 22.93
CA LEU A 121 -3.41 -14.60 21.58
C LEU A 121 -3.38 -13.15 21.07
N LYS A 122 -4.41 -12.33 21.32
CA LYS A 122 -4.39 -10.89 20.96
C LYS A 122 -3.29 -10.12 21.69
N ILE A 123 -3.12 -10.33 23.00
CA ILE A 123 -2.02 -9.72 23.79
C ILE A 123 -0.65 -10.16 23.23
N ALA A 124 -0.50 -11.46 22.95
CA ALA A 124 0.74 -12.01 22.40
C ALA A 124 1.04 -11.47 20.99
N LYS A 125 0.01 -11.26 20.16
CA LYS A 125 0.12 -10.60 18.84
C LYS A 125 0.51 -9.13 18.97
N LEU A 126 0.03 -8.41 19.98
CA LEU A 126 0.44 -7.03 20.24
C LEU A 126 1.92 -6.95 20.64
N ARG A 127 2.42 -7.79 21.54
CA ARG A 127 3.88 -7.80 21.84
C ARG A 127 4.70 -8.21 20.60
N ALA A 128 4.29 -9.25 19.88
CA ALA A 128 4.93 -9.69 18.64
C ALA A 128 4.97 -8.62 17.54
N MET A 129 3.99 -7.70 17.50
CA MET A 129 4.02 -6.54 16.62
C MET A 129 5.15 -5.58 17.01
N VAL A 130 5.37 -5.36 18.31
CA VAL A 130 6.48 -4.52 18.82
C VAL A 130 7.83 -5.15 18.50
N ASP A 131 7.99 -6.47 18.64
CA ASP A 131 9.21 -7.20 18.21
C ASP A 131 9.56 -6.96 16.73
N ILE A 132 8.54 -6.77 15.87
CA ILE A 132 8.76 -6.48 14.44
C ILE A 132 9.19 -5.02 14.24
N LEU A 133 8.61 -4.07 14.99
CA LEU A 133 9.03 -2.66 14.95
C LEU A 133 10.46 -2.47 15.49
N GLU A 134 10.83 -3.17 16.57
CA GLU A 134 12.20 -3.24 17.08
C GLU A 134 13.18 -3.76 16.02
N VAL A 135 12.80 -4.82 15.29
CA VAL A 135 13.59 -5.37 14.16
C VAL A 135 13.64 -4.42 12.95
N CYS A 136 12.65 -3.55 12.78
CA CYS A 136 12.69 -2.43 11.84
C CYS A 136 13.51 -1.23 12.38
N PHE A 137 14.32 -1.40 13.43
CA PHE A 137 15.15 -0.35 14.05
C PHE A 137 14.36 0.84 14.64
N ILE A 138 13.04 0.71 14.84
CA ILE A 138 12.22 1.72 15.50
C ILE A 138 12.50 1.64 17.00
N LYS A 139 13.27 2.61 17.51
CA LYS A 139 13.77 2.63 18.90
C LYS A 139 12.67 2.79 19.95
N GLU A 140 11.63 3.55 19.62
CA GLU A 140 10.52 3.89 20.52
C GLU A 140 9.19 3.48 19.87
N PRO A 141 8.85 2.17 19.82
CA PRO A 141 7.74 1.68 19.01
C PRO A 141 6.39 2.29 19.36
N VAL A 142 6.11 2.55 20.65
CA VAL A 142 4.83 3.15 21.09
C VAL A 142 4.74 4.61 20.66
N SER A 143 5.79 5.39 20.91
CA SER A 143 5.87 6.79 20.48
C SER A 143 5.71 6.93 18.96
N TRP A 144 6.33 6.04 18.18
CA TRP A 144 6.15 6.00 16.71
C TRP A 144 4.74 5.55 16.31
N LEU A 145 4.11 4.61 17.04
CA LEU A 145 2.73 4.20 16.80
C LEU A 145 1.74 5.37 17.02
N GLU A 146 1.94 6.18 18.06
CA GLU A 146 1.06 7.31 18.37
C GLU A 146 1.26 8.52 17.43
N MET A 147 2.33 8.56 16.62
CA MET A 147 2.52 9.58 15.59
C MET A 147 1.53 9.43 14.40
N PRO A 148 1.05 10.54 13.80
CA PRO A 148 0.20 10.52 12.60
C PRO A 148 0.96 9.94 11.41
N ILE A 149 0.26 9.18 10.55
CA ILE A 149 0.86 8.50 9.38
C ILE A 149 1.51 9.52 8.43
N GLN A 150 0.88 10.68 8.25
CA GLN A 150 1.33 11.81 7.45
C GLN A 150 0.95 13.12 8.16
N GLU A 151 1.72 14.20 7.96
CA GLU A 151 1.36 15.52 8.47
C GLU A 151 -0.06 15.91 8.01
N ARG A 152 -0.85 16.54 8.89
CA ARG A 152 -2.24 16.98 8.66
C ARG A 152 -3.25 15.85 8.47
N VAL A 153 -2.87 14.57 8.62
CA VAL A 153 -3.82 13.45 8.61
C VAL A 153 -4.15 13.03 10.04
N ALA A 154 -5.42 13.11 10.42
CA ALA A 154 -5.96 12.74 11.71
C ALA A 154 -6.09 11.21 11.90
N LEU A 155 -5.04 10.47 11.55
CA LEU A 155 -4.95 9.01 11.68
C LEU A 155 -3.53 8.61 12.11
N SER A 156 -3.41 8.01 13.30
CA SER A 156 -2.14 7.48 13.81
C SER A 156 -1.85 6.07 13.29
N ARG A 157 -0.60 5.64 13.42
CA ARG A 157 -0.22 4.24 13.13
C ARG A 157 -0.84 3.28 14.15
N MET A 158 -1.17 3.76 15.34
CA MET A 158 -1.92 3.03 16.38
C MET A 158 -3.39 2.80 15.98
N ASP A 159 -4.03 3.73 15.28
CA ASP A 159 -5.41 3.56 14.78
C ASP A 159 -5.50 2.45 13.73
N LEU A 160 -4.43 2.22 12.94
CA LEU A 160 -4.32 1.06 12.06
C LEU A 160 -4.34 -0.26 12.86
N LEU A 161 -3.68 -0.32 14.02
CA LEU A 161 -3.72 -1.49 14.91
C LEU A 161 -5.11 -1.67 15.55
N VAL A 162 -5.79 -0.58 15.92
CA VAL A 162 -7.20 -0.62 16.41
C VAL A 162 -8.13 -1.11 15.31
N GLY A 163 -7.91 -0.72 14.06
CA GLY A 163 -8.58 -1.27 12.87
C GLY A 163 -8.13 -2.67 12.47
N GLY A 164 -7.24 -3.32 13.24
CA GLY A 164 -6.75 -4.68 12.98
C GLY A 164 -5.78 -4.82 11.80
N ARG A 165 -5.32 -3.70 11.20
CA ARG A 165 -4.41 -3.64 10.04
C ARG A 165 -2.93 -3.65 10.45
N TYR A 166 -2.56 -4.70 11.20
CA TYR A 166 -1.16 -4.97 11.57
C TYR A 166 -0.23 -5.03 10.36
N ASP A 167 -0.73 -5.56 9.23
CA ASP A 167 -0.02 -5.64 7.96
C ASP A 167 0.40 -4.26 7.45
N LEU A 168 -0.51 -3.28 7.41
CA LEU A 168 -0.20 -1.93 6.93
C LEU A 168 0.84 -1.22 7.80
N VAL A 169 0.84 -1.46 9.12
CA VAL A 169 1.83 -0.87 10.03
C VAL A 169 3.22 -1.45 9.81
N ILE A 170 3.34 -2.77 9.56
CA ILE A 170 4.63 -3.40 9.22
C ILE A 170 5.11 -2.92 7.84
N GLU A 171 4.22 -2.80 6.87
CA GLU A 171 4.55 -2.30 5.53
C GLU A 171 5.05 -0.85 5.56
N LEU A 172 4.46 0.00 6.40
CA LEU A 172 4.91 1.38 6.62
C LEU A 172 6.26 1.44 7.33
N ALA A 173 6.44 0.68 8.42
CA ALA A 173 7.71 0.58 9.15
C ALA A 173 8.87 0.16 8.24
N ARG A 174 8.62 -0.76 7.30
CA ARG A 174 9.59 -1.18 6.29
C ARG A 174 9.90 -0.08 5.29
N SER A 175 8.88 0.66 4.82
CA SER A 175 9.08 1.76 3.87
C SER A 175 9.86 2.93 4.46
N GLU A 176 9.56 3.33 5.70
CA GLU A 176 10.27 4.42 6.41
C GLU A 176 11.74 4.07 6.71
N THR A 177 12.08 2.78 6.76
CA THR A 177 13.43 2.27 7.06
C THR A 177 14.23 1.86 5.82
N GLY A 178 13.78 2.28 4.64
CA GLY A 178 14.47 2.04 3.36
C GLY A 178 14.34 0.61 2.82
N SER A 179 13.52 -0.24 3.45
CA SER A 179 13.17 -1.56 2.94
C SER A 179 11.97 -1.50 2.00
N VAL A 180 11.79 -2.54 1.18
CA VAL A 180 10.60 -2.63 0.32
C VAL A 180 9.35 -2.86 1.20
N GLY A 181 8.51 -1.83 1.27
CA GLY A 181 7.27 -1.76 2.06
C GLY A 181 6.13 -1.09 1.27
N ALA A 182 5.25 -0.34 1.93
CA ALA A 182 4.21 0.49 1.31
C ALA A 182 4.30 1.94 1.81
N THR A 183 4.02 2.92 0.95
CA THR A 183 4.13 4.34 1.32
C THR A 183 2.98 4.78 2.23
N ALA A 184 3.12 5.94 2.88
CA ALA A 184 2.05 6.56 3.64
C ALA A 184 0.77 6.73 2.80
N GLU A 185 0.87 7.16 1.53
CA GLU A 185 -0.30 7.28 0.65
C GLU A 185 -0.92 5.93 0.29
N ASP A 186 -0.12 4.88 0.04
CA ASP A 186 -0.65 3.53 -0.22
C ASP A 186 -1.44 3.00 0.98
N VAL A 187 -0.86 3.15 2.18
CA VAL A 187 -1.46 2.74 3.46
C VAL A 187 -2.76 3.49 3.73
N LEU A 188 -2.77 4.82 3.52
CA LEU A 188 -3.97 5.64 3.69
C LEU A 188 -5.04 5.31 2.64
N ASN A 189 -4.66 5.15 1.37
CA ASN A 189 -5.56 4.76 0.28
C ASN A 189 -6.26 3.42 0.56
N GLU A 190 -5.55 2.45 1.15
CA GLU A 190 -6.10 1.14 1.45
C GLU A 190 -6.87 1.07 2.78
N PHE A 191 -6.50 1.88 3.78
CA PHE A 191 -7.22 1.94 5.05
C PHE A 191 -8.55 2.71 4.94
N ASN A 192 -8.53 3.88 4.31
CA ASN A 192 -9.74 4.62 3.94
C ASN A 192 -9.53 5.31 2.57
N PRO A 193 -10.11 4.81 1.47
CA PRO A 193 -10.02 5.43 0.14
C PRO A 193 -10.45 6.92 0.07
N ARG A 194 -11.19 7.41 1.07
CA ARG A 194 -11.65 8.81 1.19
C ARG A 194 -10.88 9.63 2.22
N TRP A 195 -9.73 9.15 2.71
CA TRP A 195 -8.92 9.86 3.72
C TRP A 195 -8.65 11.33 3.36
N ARG A 196 -8.42 11.65 2.07
CA ARG A 196 -8.19 13.01 1.57
C ARG A 196 -9.36 13.99 1.76
N THR A 197 -10.56 13.50 2.08
CA THR A 197 -11.76 14.31 2.35
C THR A 197 -12.35 14.09 3.74
N GLU A 198 -11.97 13.01 4.42
CA GLU A 198 -12.56 12.59 5.71
C GLU A 198 -11.57 12.67 6.89
N LEU A 199 -10.27 12.71 6.62
CA LEU A 199 -9.20 12.62 7.64
C LEU A 199 -8.10 13.69 7.50
N VAL A 200 -8.19 14.60 6.53
CA VAL A 200 -7.26 15.74 6.40
C VAL A 200 -7.78 16.91 7.23
N ASP A 201 -6.95 17.43 8.14
CA ASP A 201 -7.24 18.65 8.90
C ASP A 201 -6.91 19.91 8.06
N ASP A 202 -7.84 20.25 7.17
CA ASP A 202 -7.90 21.53 6.48
C ASP A 202 -8.60 22.62 7.32
N HIS A 203 -9.14 22.30 8.49
CA HIS A 203 -10.04 23.18 9.22
C HIS A 203 -9.33 24.34 9.92
N PHE A 204 -8.04 24.20 10.24
CA PHE A 204 -7.28 25.21 10.98
C PHE A 204 -6.03 25.73 10.25
N GLU A 205 -5.66 26.95 10.59
CA GLU A 205 -4.38 27.56 10.24
C GLU A 205 -3.81 28.34 11.44
N THR A 206 -2.49 28.38 11.54
CA THR A 206 -1.78 29.29 12.46
C THR A 206 -1.61 30.65 11.80
N PHE A 207 -1.95 31.72 12.51
CA PHE A 207 -1.70 33.10 12.12
C PHE A 207 -0.83 33.78 13.19
N ILE A 208 -0.18 34.88 12.81
CA ILE A 208 0.49 35.78 13.77
C ILE A 208 -0.48 36.94 13.99
N ASP A 209 -0.78 37.27 15.25
CA ASP A 209 -1.67 38.38 15.59
C ASP A 209 -0.96 39.75 15.52
N ALA A 210 -1.64 40.80 16.00
CA ALA A 210 -1.13 42.17 15.95
C ALA A 210 0.00 42.45 16.96
N ASP A 211 0.09 41.64 18.02
CA ASP A 211 1.07 41.79 19.11
C ASP A 211 2.30 40.87 18.89
N GLY A 212 2.16 39.86 18.03
CA GLY A 212 3.24 38.99 17.55
C GLY A 212 3.12 37.52 17.99
N ASP A 213 2.05 37.16 18.69
CA ASP A 213 1.81 35.81 19.18
C ASP A 213 1.20 34.90 18.10
N VAL A 214 1.45 33.59 18.23
CA VAL A 214 0.98 32.58 17.26
C VAL A 214 -0.40 32.06 17.67
N GLY A 215 -1.43 32.64 17.07
CA GLY A 215 -2.82 32.18 17.19
C GLY A 215 -3.14 31.01 16.25
N ILE A 216 -4.18 30.24 16.60
CA ILE A 216 -4.81 29.25 15.70
C ILE A 216 -6.23 29.73 15.39
N ARG A 217 -6.61 29.76 14.12
CA ARG A 217 -7.95 30.15 13.64
C ARG A 217 -8.51 29.15 12.62
N PRO A 218 -9.84 29.12 12.42
CA PRO A 218 -10.43 28.39 11.31
C PRO A 218 -9.91 28.91 9.97
N ARG A 219 -9.54 28.01 9.06
CA ARG A 219 -9.03 28.36 7.72
C ARG A 219 -10.16 28.99 6.89
N GLY A 220 -10.04 30.29 6.60
CA GLY A 220 -11.04 31.04 5.82
C GLY A 220 -11.84 32.10 6.59
N GLN A 221 -11.42 32.49 7.80
CA GLN A 221 -11.85 33.73 8.48
C GLN A 221 -10.66 34.64 8.75
#